data_AF-A0A6G3WMX8-F1
#
_entry.id   AF-A0A6G3WMX8-F1
#
_cell.length_a   1.000
_cell.length_b   1.000
_cell.length_c   1.000
_cell.angle_alpha   90.00
_cell.angle_beta   90.00
_cell.angle_gamma   90.00
#
_symmetry.space_group_name_H-M   'P 1'
#
loop_
_entity.id
_entity.type
_entity.pdbx_description
1 polymer ?
#
loop_
_entity_poly.entity_id
_entity_poly.type
_entity_poly.pdbx_seq_one_letter_code
_entity_poly.pdbx_strand_id
1 'polypeptide(L)'
;MHKPLRIAAIAAACAVVGAGLYGAGAATAGQSTANSTHEPYNIGLLAKDIDTYYGTTADADGVYQASPDSPYAKELARLDSAARTYIDQAARKARHKGEKPAVVFDIDDTLLLSLDYEKRYNYTYNATTWADYVNRADRPAVFGSPQLVRYAARKGVEVFYNSGLSEAQRSAAVENLKKVGAEVNLDADHMFLKDKANPPSYLSACATPGTWNCTTVQYKSGTRKHIEDDLGYEIVANFGDQYSDLDGGYADRTYKLPNPTYFVS
;
A
#
# COMPACT_ATOMS: atom_id res chain seq x y z
N MET A 1 6.54 69.48 18.96
CA MET A 1 7.41 68.68 18.05
C MET A 1 7.20 67.21 18.42
N HIS A 2 6.27 66.54 17.75
CA HIS A 2 6.50 65.44 16.78
C HIS A 2 7.10 64.18 17.41
N LYS A 3 6.57 62.96 17.29
CA LYS A 3 5.32 62.29 16.86
C LYS A 3 5.57 60.79 17.23
N PRO A 4 4.54 59.94 17.43
CA PRO A 4 4.71 58.58 17.94
C PRO A 4 5.10 57.59 16.82
N LEU A 5 5.95 56.61 17.14
CA LEU A 5 6.32 55.52 16.22
C LEU A 5 5.40 54.31 16.43
N ARG A 6 4.72 53.95 15.35
CA ARG A 6 3.81 52.81 15.19
C ARG A 6 4.62 51.52 15.17
N ILE A 7 4.18 50.52 15.93
CA ILE A 7 4.65 49.13 15.80
C ILE A 7 3.93 48.52 14.59
N ALA A 8 4.68 48.23 13.54
CA ALA A 8 4.22 47.47 12.39
C ALA A 8 4.59 45.99 12.58
N ALA A 9 3.59 45.12 12.50
CA ALA A 9 3.76 43.67 12.47
C ALA A 9 4.44 43.26 11.15
N ILE A 10 5.54 42.51 11.23
CA ILE A 10 6.17 41.87 10.08
C ILE A 10 5.74 40.40 10.09
N ALA A 11 4.86 40.05 9.16
CA ALA A 11 4.57 38.67 8.81
C ALA A 11 5.76 38.11 8.00
N ALA A 12 6.45 37.11 8.55
CA ALA A 12 7.47 36.38 7.82
C ALA A 12 6.80 35.33 6.92
N ALA A 13 6.62 35.65 5.64
CA ALA A 13 6.24 34.69 4.63
C ALA A 13 7.49 33.86 4.24
N CYS A 14 7.51 32.58 4.62
CA CYS A 14 8.49 31.61 4.12
C CYS A 14 8.16 31.28 2.65
N ALA A 15 8.83 31.96 1.72
CA ALA A 15 8.85 31.55 0.32
C ALA A 15 9.83 30.39 0.16
N VAL A 16 9.30 29.16 0.04
CA VAL A 16 10.11 28.01 -0.41
C VAL A 16 10.29 28.15 -1.92
N VAL A 17 11.42 28.71 -2.32
CA VAL A 17 11.90 28.63 -3.70
C VAL A 17 12.66 27.31 -3.83
N GLY A 18 12.03 26.33 -4.48
CA GLY A 18 12.64 25.06 -4.83
C GLY A 18 12.41 24.77 -6.32
N ALA A 19 13.09 25.50 -7.19
CA ALA A 19 13.29 25.10 -8.58
C ALA A 19 14.65 24.39 -8.67
N GLY A 20 14.64 23.09 -8.98
CA GLY A 20 15.88 22.35 -9.18
C GLY A 20 15.67 20.87 -9.46
N LEU A 21 15.77 20.52 -10.74
CA LEU A 21 15.98 19.17 -11.30
C LEU A 21 14.74 18.26 -11.39
N TYR A 22 14.03 18.37 -12.53
CA TYR A 22 13.27 17.26 -13.11
C TYR A 22 14.27 16.17 -13.56
N GLY A 23 14.66 15.31 -12.61
CA GLY A 23 15.10 13.96 -12.91
C GLY A 23 13.86 13.10 -13.17
N ALA A 24 13.98 12.12 -14.08
CA ALA A 24 12.94 11.16 -14.48
C ALA A 24 11.87 10.95 -13.40
N GLY A 25 10.65 11.38 -13.73
CA GLY A 25 9.53 11.44 -12.80
C GLY A 25 9.29 10.09 -12.15
N ALA A 26 9.58 10.01 -10.85
CA ALA A 26 8.91 9.04 -10.00
C ALA A 26 7.44 9.46 -10.00
N ALA A 27 6.63 8.82 -10.84
CA ALA A 27 5.18 8.90 -10.77
C ALA A 27 4.76 8.26 -9.45
N THR A 28 4.82 9.02 -8.36
CA THR A 28 4.18 8.62 -7.12
C THR A 28 2.68 8.75 -7.34
N ALA A 29 1.91 7.72 -7.03
CA ALA A 29 0.45 7.68 -7.19
C ALA A 29 -0.30 8.89 -6.57
N GLY A 30 0.35 9.72 -5.74
CA GLY A 30 -0.24 10.93 -5.14
C GLY A 30 -0.25 12.19 -6.04
N GLN A 31 0.28 12.15 -7.26
CA GLN A 31 0.25 13.31 -8.16
C GLN A 31 -1.14 13.50 -8.78
N SER A 32 -1.94 14.40 -8.20
CA SER A 32 -3.20 14.84 -8.82
C SER A 32 -2.92 15.80 -9.97
N THR A 33 -3.23 15.38 -11.20
CA THR A 33 -3.20 16.23 -12.41
C THR A 33 -4.53 16.94 -12.67
N ALA A 34 -5.54 16.72 -11.81
CA ALA A 34 -6.92 17.18 -12.03
C ALA A 34 -7.08 18.69 -12.19
N ASN A 35 -6.11 19.48 -11.69
CA ASN A 35 -6.08 20.94 -11.79
C ASN A 35 -4.91 21.47 -12.62
N SER A 36 -4.26 20.63 -13.43
CA SER A 36 -3.17 21.06 -14.31
C SER A 36 -3.69 21.94 -15.44
N THR A 37 -3.07 23.10 -15.62
CA THR A 37 -3.28 23.96 -16.81
C THR A 37 -2.37 23.57 -17.99
N HIS A 38 -1.50 22.57 -17.80
CA HIS A 38 -0.59 22.03 -18.82
C HIS A 38 -1.12 20.70 -19.33
N GLU A 39 -0.80 20.38 -20.59
CA GLU A 39 -1.10 19.08 -21.20
C GLU A 39 -0.60 17.95 -20.28
N PRO A 40 -1.46 16.97 -19.93
CA PRO A 40 -1.03 15.83 -19.13
C PRO A 40 -0.05 14.94 -19.93
N TYR A 41 0.65 14.06 -19.23
CA TYR A 41 1.52 13.09 -19.90
C TYR A 41 0.74 12.27 -20.94
N ASN A 42 1.33 12.11 -22.13
CA ASN A 42 0.76 11.27 -23.17
C ASN A 42 0.66 9.83 -22.67
N ILE A 43 -0.55 9.27 -22.66
CA ILE A 43 -0.81 7.94 -22.09
C ILE A 43 -0.01 6.82 -22.75
N GLY A 44 0.23 6.90 -24.07
CA GLY A 44 1.03 5.90 -24.79
C GLY A 44 2.51 5.93 -24.40
N LEU A 45 3.06 7.14 -24.20
CA LEU A 45 4.43 7.29 -23.68
C LEU A 45 4.52 6.84 -22.23
N LEU A 46 3.56 7.23 -21.39
CA LEU A 46 3.52 6.83 -19.98
C LEU A 46 3.41 5.30 -19.84
N ALA A 47 2.57 4.64 -20.64
CA ALA A 47 2.47 3.18 -20.63
C ALA A 47 3.80 2.50 -21.00
N LYS A 48 4.57 3.08 -21.92
CA LYS A 48 5.91 2.59 -22.28
C LYS A 48 6.93 2.83 -21.16
N ASP A 49 6.83 3.96 -20.47
CA ASP A 49 7.67 4.26 -19.32
C ASP A 49 7.38 3.30 -18.16
N ILE A 50 6.10 2.99 -17.91
CA ILE A 50 5.68 1.95 -16.96
C ILE A 50 6.27 0.59 -17.36
N ASP A 51 6.20 0.21 -18.64
CA ASP A 51 6.82 -1.05 -19.10
C ASP A 51 8.33 -1.09 -18.88
N THR A 52 9.00 0.03 -19.11
CA THR A 52 10.45 0.16 -18.85
C THR A 52 10.74 0.06 -17.35
N TYR A 53 9.89 0.67 -16.51
CA TYR A 53 10.04 0.68 -15.06
C TYR A 53 9.85 -0.71 -14.43
N TYR A 54 8.87 -1.48 -14.87
CA TYR A 54 8.68 -2.88 -14.47
C TYR A 54 9.60 -3.86 -15.19
N GLY A 55 10.26 -3.45 -16.28
CA GLY A 55 10.96 -4.35 -17.18
C GLY A 55 10.02 -5.41 -17.75
N THR A 56 8.82 -4.98 -18.16
CA THR A 56 7.73 -5.85 -18.54
C THR A 56 8.09 -6.74 -19.74
N THR A 57 7.83 -8.04 -19.61
CA THR A 57 7.88 -8.99 -20.72
C THR A 57 6.64 -9.87 -20.70
N ALA A 58 6.21 -10.40 -21.83
CA ALA A 58 5.19 -11.43 -21.87
C ALA A 58 5.86 -12.80 -21.96
N ASP A 59 5.37 -13.77 -21.19
CA ASP A 59 5.80 -15.16 -21.34
C ASP A 59 5.14 -15.84 -22.56
N ALA A 60 5.38 -17.15 -22.72
CA ALA A 60 4.89 -17.92 -23.87
C ALA A 60 3.34 -17.97 -23.95
N ASP A 61 2.66 -17.84 -22.82
CA ASP A 61 1.20 -17.83 -22.73
C ASP A 61 0.63 -16.39 -22.80
N GLY A 62 1.51 -15.41 -23.01
CA GLY A 62 1.16 -14.00 -23.10
C GLY A 62 0.86 -13.37 -21.76
N VAL A 63 1.31 -13.94 -20.63
CA VAL A 63 1.18 -13.35 -19.29
C VAL A 63 2.30 -12.35 -19.07
N TYR A 64 1.94 -11.12 -18.69
CA TYR A 64 2.91 -10.07 -18.45
C TYR A 64 3.60 -10.24 -17.09
N GLN A 65 4.93 -10.27 -17.13
CA GLN A 65 5.80 -10.44 -15.98
C GLN A 65 6.65 -9.18 -15.78
N ALA A 66 6.86 -8.79 -14.53
CA ALA A 66 7.89 -7.83 -14.18
C ALA A 66 9.26 -8.52 -14.13
N SER A 67 10.33 -7.80 -14.48
CA SER A 67 11.69 -8.33 -14.43
C SER A 67 12.33 -8.14 -13.04
N PRO A 68 13.04 -9.14 -12.49
CA PRO A 68 13.79 -8.98 -11.25
C PRO A 68 14.97 -8.00 -11.36
N ASP A 69 15.41 -7.66 -12.57
CA ASP A 69 16.48 -6.68 -12.83
C ASP A 69 15.95 -5.26 -13.11
N SER A 70 14.64 -5.09 -13.06
CA SER A 70 13.95 -3.83 -13.36
C SER A 70 14.23 -2.72 -12.33
N PRO A 71 14.04 -1.45 -12.72
CA PRO A 71 13.98 -0.34 -11.76
C PRO A 71 13.01 -0.59 -10.60
N TYR A 72 11.81 -1.11 -10.88
CA TYR A 72 10.80 -1.49 -9.88
C TYR A 72 11.35 -2.47 -8.83
N ALA A 73 11.93 -3.58 -9.28
CA ALA A 73 12.50 -4.60 -8.37
C ALA A 73 13.65 -4.04 -7.52
N LYS A 74 14.49 -3.17 -8.10
CA LYS A 74 15.59 -2.50 -7.37
C LYS A 74 15.08 -1.52 -6.32
N GLU A 75 13.98 -0.82 -6.58
CA GLU A 75 13.35 0.07 -5.61
C GLU A 75 12.74 -0.71 -4.44
N LEU A 76 11.98 -1.77 -4.74
CA LEU A 76 11.45 -2.69 -3.72
C LEU A 76 12.56 -3.28 -2.85
N ALA A 77 13.68 -3.72 -3.44
CA ALA A 77 14.80 -4.27 -2.67
C ALA A 77 15.39 -3.27 -1.66
N ARG A 78 15.41 -1.96 -1.99
CA ARG A 78 15.86 -0.91 -1.06
C ARG A 78 14.85 -0.71 0.08
N LEU A 79 13.55 -0.66 -0.24
CA LEU A 79 12.47 -0.56 0.75
C LEU A 79 12.51 -1.76 1.71
N ASP A 80 12.63 -2.97 1.18
CA ASP A 80 12.75 -4.21 1.96
C ASP A 80 13.95 -4.19 2.91
N SER A 81 15.12 -3.75 2.44
CA SER A 81 16.32 -3.66 3.27
C SER A 81 16.13 -2.66 4.42
N ALA A 82 15.53 -1.51 4.14
CA ALA A 82 15.21 -0.51 5.16
C ALA A 82 14.18 -1.04 6.17
N ALA A 83 13.13 -1.69 5.69
CA ALA A 83 12.08 -2.30 6.50
C ALA A 83 12.62 -3.37 7.44
N ARG A 84 13.46 -4.29 6.94
CA ARG A 84 14.08 -5.35 7.77
C ARG A 84 14.93 -4.81 8.90
N THR A 85 15.69 -3.74 8.62
CA THR A 85 16.52 -3.07 9.62
C THR A 85 15.66 -2.47 10.72
N TYR A 86 14.59 -1.77 10.34
CA TYR A 86 13.68 -1.15 11.29
C TYR A 86 12.86 -2.17 12.10
N ILE A 87 12.31 -3.20 11.44
CA ILE A 87 11.57 -4.29 12.11
C ILE A 87 12.46 -4.96 13.18
N ASP A 88 13.74 -5.20 12.88
CA ASP A 88 14.66 -5.79 13.85
C ASP A 88 14.93 -4.88 15.06
N GLN A 89 14.98 -3.56 14.86
CA GLN A 89 15.11 -2.59 15.95
C GLN A 89 13.83 -2.52 16.79
N ALA A 90 12.67 -2.43 16.13
CA ALA A 90 11.37 -2.33 16.78
C ALA A 90 11.03 -3.61 17.57
N ALA A 91 11.29 -4.79 17.00
CA ALA A 91 11.11 -6.07 17.69
C ALA A 91 11.98 -6.17 18.96
N ARG A 92 13.23 -5.70 18.91
CA ARG A 92 14.11 -5.65 20.09
C ARG A 92 13.56 -4.70 21.16
N LYS A 93 13.16 -3.50 20.78
CA LYS A 93 12.52 -2.51 21.68
C LYS A 93 11.29 -3.10 22.36
N ALA A 94 10.35 -3.65 21.58
CA ALA A 94 9.10 -4.20 22.09
C ALA A 94 9.34 -5.34 23.09
N ARG A 95 10.29 -6.25 22.80
CA ARG A 95 10.70 -7.31 23.75
C ARG A 95 11.22 -6.76 25.07
N HIS A 96 11.96 -5.65 25.06
CA HIS A 96 12.45 -5.03 26.29
C HIS A 96 11.34 -4.38 27.12
N LYS A 97 10.27 -3.91 26.47
CA LYS A 97 9.14 -3.24 27.12
C LYS A 97 7.95 -4.14 27.43
N GLY A 98 7.95 -5.37 26.92
CA GLY A 98 6.80 -6.27 27.02
C GLY A 98 5.63 -5.87 26.11
N GLU A 99 5.90 -5.10 25.05
CA GLU A 99 4.92 -4.70 24.03
C GLU A 99 4.71 -5.87 23.03
N LYS A 100 3.57 -5.87 22.32
CA LYS A 100 3.24 -6.85 21.27
C LYS A 100 3.43 -6.21 19.89
N PRO A 101 4.61 -6.30 19.26
CA PRO A 101 4.85 -5.60 17.99
C PRO A 101 4.10 -6.30 16.85
N ALA A 102 3.56 -5.52 15.92
CA ALA A 102 2.86 -5.99 14.74
C ALA A 102 3.29 -5.24 13.48
N VAL A 103 3.12 -5.89 12.32
CA VAL A 103 3.17 -5.26 11.00
C VAL A 103 1.87 -5.50 10.26
N VAL A 104 1.46 -4.53 9.45
CA VAL A 104 0.28 -4.62 8.60
C VAL A 104 0.70 -4.53 7.14
N PHE A 105 0.22 -5.44 6.31
CA PHE A 105 0.41 -5.42 4.87
C PHE A 105 -0.93 -5.24 4.15
N ASP A 106 -0.98 -4.36 3.16
CA ASP A 106 -1.91 -4.55 2.05
C ASP A 106 -1.55 -5.81 1.23
N ILE A 107 -2.45 -6.28 0.36
CA ILE A 107 -2.24 -7.46 -0.49
C ILE A 107 -1.97 -7.09 -1.95
N ASP A 108 -2.77 -6.21 -2.54
CA ASP A 108 -2.76 -5.97 -3.98
C ASP A 108 -1.63 -5.02 -4.35
N ASP A 109 -0.72 -5.44 -5.23
CA ASP A 109 0.54 -4.74 -5.56
C ASP A 109 1.46 -4.42 -4.37
N THR A 110 1.12 -4.94 -3.19
CA THR A 110 1.97 -4.98 -2.00
C THR A 110 2.59 -6.36 -1.79
N LEU A 111 1.79 -7.43 -1.91
CA LEU A 111 2.23 -8.83 -1.80
C LEU A 111 2.03 -9.61 -3.09
N LEU A 112 0.93 -9.36 -3.79
CA LEU A 112 0.55 -10.02 -5.04
C LEU A 112 0.50 -8.99 -6.16
N LEU A 113 1.29 -9.18 -7.22
CA LEU A 113 1.38 -8.22 -8.31
C LEU A 113 0.16 -8.34 -9.25
N SER A 114 -0.31 -7.22 -9.78
CA SER A 114 -1.47 -7.09 -10.66
C SER A 114 -1.11 -6.63 -12.09
N LEU A 115 0.18 -6.42 -12.40
CA LEU A 115 0.67 -5.90 -13.68
C LEU A 115 0.04 -6.57 -14.92
N ASP A 116 -0.13 -7.89 -14.92
CA ASP A 116 -0.78 -8.61 -16.03
C ASP A 116 -2.23 -8.19 -16.23
N TYR A 117 -3.00 -8.09 -15.15
CA TYR A 117 -4.36 -7.58 -15.18
C TYR A 117 -4.39 -6.16 -15.74
N GLU A 118 -3.58 -5.27 -15.15
CA GLU A 118 -3.56 -3.86 -15.54
C GLU A 118 -3.25 -3.68 -17.03
N LYS A 119 -2.27 -4.41 -17.57
CA LYS A 119 -1.96 -4.34 -19.00
C LYS A 119 -3.05 -4.91 -19.89
N ARG A 120 -3.65 -6.06 -19.53
CA ARG A 120 -4.72 -6.68 -20.34
C ARG A 120 -5.97 -5.82 -20.43
N TYR A 121 -6.26 -5.07 -19.38
CA TYR A 121 -7.44 -4.22 -19.29
C TYR A 121 -7.12 -2.74 -19.51
N ASN A 122 -5.98 -2.42 -20.11
CA ASN A 122 -5.57 -1.05 -20.47
C ASN A 122 -5.62 -0.07 -19.28
N TYR A 123 -5.22 -0.52 -18.10
CA TYR A 123 -5.23 0.25 -16.85
C TYR A 123 -6.63 0.74 -16.46
N THR A 124 -7.67 -0.02 -16.84
CA THR A 124 -9.06 0.26 -16.46
C THR A 124 -9.59 -0.81 -15.53
N TYR A 125 -10.23 -0.37 -14.45
CA TYR A 125 -10.81 -1.27 -13.46
C TYR A 125 -12.22 -1.71 -13.84
N ASN A 126 -12.48 -3.01 -13.69
CA ASN A 126 -13.82 -3.59 -13.74
C ASN A 126 -13.93 -4.68 -12.67
N ALA A 127 -14.96 -4.57 -11.82
CA ALA A 127 -15.08 -5.44 -10.64
C ALA A 127 -15.27 -6.92 -11.00
N THR A 128 -15.96 -7.22 -12.11
CA THR A 128 -16.22 -8.60 -12.53
C THR A 128 -14.93 -9.25 -13.05
N THR A 129 -14.23 -8.59 -13.96
CA THR A 129 -12.97 -9.13 -14.50
C THR A 129 -11.86 -9.18 -13.45
N TRP A 130 -11.86 -8.24 -12.50
CA TRP A 130 -10.96 -8.29 -11.34
C TRP A 130 -11.26 -9.50 -10.45
N ALA A 131 -12.53 -9.76 -10.16
CA ALA A 131 -12.92 -10.95 -9.38
C ALA A 131 -12.48 -12.23 -10.08
N ASP A 132 -12.70 -12.34 -11.40
CA ASP A 132 -12.23 -13.47 -12.20
C ASP A 132 -10.70 -13.61 -12.22
N TYR A 133 -9.97 -12.49 -12.21
CA TYR A 133 -8.51 -12.48 -12.10
C TYR A 133 -8.03 -12.98 -10.72
N VAL A 134 -8.60 -12.45 -9.64
CA VAL A 134 -8.27 -12.88 -8.27
C VAL A 134 -8.60 -14.36 -8.05
N ASN A 135 -9.73 -14.83 -8.57
CA ASN A 135 -10.19 -16.22 -8.39
C ASN A 135 -9.27 -17.27 -9.04
N ARG A 136 -8.39 -16.88 -9.97
CA ARG A 136 -7.36 -17.79 -10.51
C ARG A 136 -6.28 -18.15 -9.50
N ALA A 137 -6.06 -17.30 -8.49
CA ALA A 137 -5.09 -17.50 -7.42
C ALA A 137 -3.67 -17.83 -7.93
N ASP A 138 -3.23 -17.19 -9.02
CA ASP A 138 -1.97 -17.45 -9.73
C ASP A 138 -1.11 -16.19 -9.92
N ARG A 139 -1.43 -15.09 -9.22
CA ARG A 139 -0.68 -13.84 -9.32
C ARG A 139 0.75 -14.01 -8.85
N PRO A 140 1.74 -13.43 -9.56
CA PRO A 140 3.12 -13.45 -9.11
C PRO A 140 3.31 -12.62 -7.84
N ALA A 141 4.37 -12.92 -7.10
CA ALA A 141 4.75 -12.14 -5.94
C ALA A 141 5.23 -10.74 -6.32
N VAL A 142 4.89 -9.75 -5.51
CA VAL A 142 5.69 -8.51 -5.45
C VAL A 142 7.08 -8.86 -4.93
N PHE A 143 8.13 -8.37 -5.60
CA PHE A 143 9.50 -8.76 -5.31
C PHE A 143 9.89 -8.46 -3.86
N GLY A 144 10.27 -9.50 -3.11
CA GLY A 144 10.77 -9.38 -1.74
C GLY A 144 9.70 -9.37 -0.64
N SER A 145 8.48 -8.91 -0.95
CA SER A 145 7.42 -8.73 0.07
C SER A 145 7.02 -10.03 0.80
N PRO A 146 6.83 -11.20 0.15
CA PRO A 146 6.60 -12.45 0.88
C PRO A 146 7.76 -12.84 1.82
N GLN A 147 9.00 -12.55 1.42
CA GLN A 147 10.18 -12.77 2.27
C GLN A 147 10.18 -11.83 3.48
N LEU A 148 9.67 -10.60 3.32
CA LEU A 148 9.51 -9.63 4.39
C LEU A 148 8.45 -10.06 5.42
N VAL A 149 7.30 -10.58 4.96
CA VAL A 149 6.29 -11.23 5.83
C VAL A 149 6.92 -12.31 6.70
N ARG A 150 7.62 -13.27 6.08
CA ARG A 150 8.30 -14.34 6.82
C ARG A 150 9.40 -13.81 7.75
N TYR A 151 10.06 -12.72 7.37
CA TYR A 151 11.08 -12.08 8.18
C TYR A 151 10.49 -11.46 9.45
N ALA A 152 9.39 -10.72 9.35
CA ALA A 152 8.70 -10.13 10.50
C ALA A 152 8.28 -11.22 11.51
N ALA A 153 7.63 -12.27 11.02
CA ALA A 153 7.22 -13.41 11.86
C ALA A 153 8.42 -14.05 12.60
N ARG A 154 9.54 -14.29 11.91
CA ARG A 154 10.77 -14.83 12.54
C ARG A 154 11.39 -13.90 13.58
N LYS A 155 11.07 -12.61 13.55
CA LYS A 155 11.51 -11.63 14.56
C LYS A 155 10.55 -11.53 15.74
N GLY A 156 9.50 -12.35 15.78
CA GLY A 156 8.47 -12.30 16.82
C GLY A 156 7.57 -11.07 16.69
N VAL A 157 7.39 -10.59 15.46
CA VAL A 157 6.47 -9.51 15.13
C VAL A 157 5.24 -10.11 14.47
N GLU A 158 4.06 -9.81 15.03
CA GLU A 158 2.78 -10.33 14.53
C GLU A 158 2.52 -9.79 13.12
N VAL A 159 1.98 -10.62 12.22
CA VAL A 159 1.66 -10.20 10.86
C VAL A 159 0.15 -10.14 10.70
N PHE A 160 -0.32 -8.97 10.25
CA PHE A 160 -1.71 -8.72 9.85
C PHE A 160 -1.78 -8.32 8.38
N TYR A 161 -2.95 -8.53 7.77
CA TYR A 161 -3.26 -8.11 6.41
C TYR A 161 -4.51 -7.24 6.42
N ASN A 162 -4.50 -6.15 5.66
CA ASN A 162 -5.61 -5.20 5.58
C ASN A 162 -5.80 -4.77 4.13
N SER A 163 -6.68 -5.50 3.42
CA SER A 163 -6.83 -5.39 1.97
C SER A 163 -8.20 -4.86 1.56
N GLY A 164 -8.24 -4.22 0.40
CA GLY A 164 -9.47 -3.78 -0.26
C GLY A 164 -10.29 -4.92 -0.89
N LEU A 165 -9.77 -6.14 -0.95
CA LEU A 165 -10.48 -7.33 -1.40
C LEU A 165 -11.77 -7.55 -0.61
N SER A 166 -12.77 -8.13 -1.27
CA SER A 166 -14.00 -8.54 -0.60
C SER A 166 -13.82 -9.86 0.15
N GLU A 167 -14.61 -10.08 1.19
CA GLU A 167 -14.60 -11.33 1.95
C GLU A 167 -14.82 -12.58 1.07
N ALA A 168 -15.63 -12.46 0.02
CA ALA A 168 -15.85 -13.52 -0.95
C ALA A 168 -14.57 -13.97 -1.70
N GLN A 169 -13.54 -13.13 -1.74
CA GLN A 169 -12.27 -13.41 -2.41
C GLN A 169 -11.22 -14.03 -1.46
N ARG A 170 -11.53 -14.20 -0.16
CA ARG A 170 -10.57 -14.70 0.83
C ARG A 170 -9.90 -15.99 0.41
N SER A 171 -10.68 -17.00 0.00
CA SER A 171 -10.15 -18.32 -0.32
C SER A 171 -9.09 -18.25 -1.42
N ALA A 172 -9.37 -17.53 -2.50
CA ALA A 172 -8.45 -17.37 -3.62
C ALA A 172 -7.20 -16.56 -3.23
N ALA A 173 -7.37 -15.48 -2.45
CA ALA A 173 -6.26 -14.69 -1.95
C ALA A 173 -5.33 -15.51 -1.03
N VAL A 174 -5.89 -16.28 -0.09
CA VAL A 174 -5.14 -17.16 0.80
C VAL A 174 -4.39 -18.24 0.03
N GLU A 175 -5.03 -18.85 -0.97
CA GLU A 175 -4.37 -19.82 -1.84
C GLU A 175 -3.18 -19.19 -2.58
N ASN A 176 -3.36 -18.02 -3.16
CA ASN A 176 -2.31 -17.32 -3.89
C ASN A 176 -1.15 -16.89 -2.97
N LEU A 177 -1.45 -16.37 -1.78
CA LEU A 177 -0.46 -15.97 -0.77
C LEU A 177 0.40 -17.17 -0.34
N LYS A 178 -0.22 -18.36 -0.15
CA LYS A 178 0.51 -19.60 0.10
C LYS A 178 1.45 -19.97 -1.05
N LYS A 179 0.98 -19.90 -2.30
CA LYS A 179 1.80 -20.20 -3.50
C LYS A 179 3.04 -19.31 -3.59
N VAL A 180 2.96 -18.04 -3.19
CA VAL A 180 4.10 -17.10 -3.17
C VAL A 180 4.91 -17.15 -1.85
N GLY A 181 4.52 -18.02 -0.91
CA GLY A 181 5.19 -18.24 0.37
C GLY A 181 4.86 -17.21 1.47
N ALA A 182 3.85 -16.36 1.30
CA ALA A 182 3.36 -15.45 2.33
C ALA A 182 2.30 -16.14 3.22
N GLU A 183 2.67 -17.26 3.84
CA GLU A 183 1.73 -18.18 4.51
C GLU A 183 1.54 -17.94 6.02
N VAL A 184 1.99 -16.81 6.54
CA VAL A 184 1.89 -16.46 7.96
C VAL A 184 0.51 -15.86 8.24
N ASN A 185 -0.18 -16.31 9.29
CA ASN A 185 -1.39 -15.66 9.85
C ASN A 185 -2.47 -15.35 8.81
N LEU A 186 -2.88 -16.36 8.01
CA LEU A 186 -3.86 -16.18 6.93
C LEU A 186 -5.32 -16.46 7.36
N ASP A 187 -5.58 -16.61 8.66
CA ASP A 187 -6.92 -16.77 9.20
C ASP A 187 -7.68 -15.44 9.32
N ALA A 188 -8.96 -15.51 9.69
CA ALA A 188 -9.86 -14.37 9.74
C ALA A 188 -9.53 -13.36 10.86
N ASP A 189 -8.79 -13.77 11.89
CA ASP A 189 -8.40 -12.87 12.99
C ASP A 189 -7.19 -12.00 12.62
N HIS A 190 -6.50 -12.33 11.52
CA HIS A 190 -5.30 -11.62 11.06
C HIS A 190 -5.44 -11.00 9.67
N MET A 191 -6.31 -11.53 8.82
CA MET A 191 -6.55 -11.03 7.47
C MET A 191 -7.90 -10.31 7.39
N PHE A 192 -7.87 -8.98 7.44
CA PHE A 192 -9.06 -8.13 7.36
C PHE A 192 -9.38 -7.79 5.90
N LEU A 193 -10.58 -8.16 5.48
CA LEU A 193 -11.15 -7.91 4.15
C LEU A 193 -12.48 -7.16 4.25
N LYS A 194 -12.93 -6.56 3.15
CA LYS A 194 -14.24 -5.88 3.10
C LYS A 194 -15.38 -6.90 3.09
N ASP A 195 -16.04 -7.08 4.22
CA ASP A 195 -17.32 -7.79 4.31
C ASP A 195 -18.49 -6.79 4.33
N LYS A 196 -19.18 -6.65 3.20
CA LYS A 196 -20.38 -5.79 3.10
C LYS A 196 -21.61 -6.44 3.75
N ALA A 197 -21.66 -7.77 3.83
CA ALA A 197 -22.77 -8.48 4.43
C ALA A 197 -22.70 -8.40 5.96
N ASN A 198 -21.49 -8.55 6.52
CA ASN A 198 -21.25 -8.53 7.97
C ASN A 198 -20.06 -7.60 8.31
N PRO A 199 -20.19 -6.28 8.11
CA PRO A 199 -19.10 -5.37 8.44
C PRO A 199 -18.80 -5.39 9.95
N PRO A 200 -17.53 -5.30 10.36
CA PRO A 200 -17.17 -5.34 11.77
C PRO A 200 -17.68 -4.10 12.51
N SER A 201 -18.00 -4.28 13.80
CA SER A 201 -18.63 -3.24 14.63
C SER A 201 -17.76 -1.99 14.81
N TYR A 202 -16.43 -2.13 14.76
CA TYR A 202 -15.48 -1.01 14.84
C TYR A 202 -15.56 -0.07 13.61
N LEU A 203 -16.29 -0.45 12.55
CA LEU A 203 -16.58 0.38 11.36
C LEU A 203 -18.03 0.89 11.30
N SER A 204 -18.80 0.72 12.37
CA SER A 204 -20.24 1.07 12.42
C SER A 204 -20.56 2.53 12.06
N ALA A 205 -19.59 3.44 12.15
CA ALA A 205 -19.75 4.82 11.71
C ALA A 205 -19.92 4.99 10.19
N CYS A 206 -19.48 4.02 9.38
CA CYS A 206 -19.51 4.11 7.92
C CYS A 206 -19.91 2.81 7.21
N ALA A 207 -20.14 1.71 7.93
CA ALA A 207 -20.62 0.46 7.35
C ALA A 207 -21.68 -0.20 8.23
N THR A 208 -22.72 -0.72 7.60
CA THR A 208 -23.79 -1.55 8.20
C THR A 208 -24.09 -2.72 7.27
N PRO A 209 -24.73 -3.81 7.74
CA PRO A 209 -25.09 -4.93 6.87
C PRO A 209 -25.83 -4.47 5.61
N GLY A 210 -25.24 -4.72 4.44
CA GLY A 210 -25.78 -4.33 3.13
C GLY A 210 -25.46 -2.91 2.67
N THR A 211 -24.82 -2.06 3.49
CA THR A 211 -24.44 -0.68 3.12
C THR A 211 -23.00 -0.37 3.51
N TRP A 212 -22.18 0.00 2.53
CA TRP A 212 -20.76 0.33 2.74
C TRP A 212 -20.44 1.73 2.24
N ASN A 213 -20.31 2.67 3.17
CA ASN A 213 -19.98 4.07 2.90
C ASN A 213 -18.56 4.45 3.38
N CYS A 214 -17.82 3.51 3.97
CA CYS A 214 -16.43 3.77 4.35
C CYS A 214 -15.58 4.04 3.11
N THR A 215 -14.85 5.15 3.12
CA THR A 215 -13.73 5.35 2.18
C THR A 215 -12.65 4.29 2.41
N THR A 216 -11.72 4.15 1.48
CA THR A 216 -10.60 3.21 1.64
C THR A 216 -9.78 3.57 2.87
N VAL A 217 -9.47 4.86 3.05
CA VAL A 217 -8.78 5.36 4.25
C VAL A 217 -9.57 5.05 5.53
N GLN A 218 -10.88 5.30 5.59
CA GLN A 218 -11.69 5.03 6.80
C GLN A 218 -11.68 3.55 7.16
N TYR A 219 -11.86 2.67 6.19
CA TYR A 219 -11.78 1.22 6.38
C TYR A 219 -10.41 0.80 6.90
N LYS A 220 -9.34 1.21 6.22
CA LYS A 220 -7.99 0.74 6.54
C LYS A 220 -7.47 1.31 7.85
N SER A 221 -7.65 2.61 8.09
CA SER A 221 -7.26 3.25 9.35
C SER A 221 -8.10 2.76 10.54
N GLY A 222 -9.41 2.57 10.36
CA GLY A 222 -10.28 1.99 11.40
C GLY A 222 -9.86 0.57 11.79
N THR A 223 -9.43 -0.24 10.81
CA THR A 223 -8.90 -1.58 11.06
C THR A 223 -7.54 -1.54 11.78
N ARG A 224 -6.63 -0.62 11.41
CA ARG A 224 -5.38 -0.45 12.16
C ARG A 224 -5.61 0.03 13.59
N LYS A 225 -6.55 0.95 13.79
CA LYS A 225 -7.01 1.36 15.13
C LYS A 225 -7.53 0.18 15.94
N HIS A 226 -8.33 -0.70 15.34
CA HIS A 226 -8.82 -1.91 16.00
C HIS A 226 -7.66 -2.82 16.45
N ILE A 227 -6.65 -3.02 15.61
CA ILE A 227 -5.46 -3.81 15.94
C ILE A 227 -4.69 -3.20 17.13
N GLU A 228 -4.55 -1.87 17.19
CA GLU A 228 -3.85 -1.22 18.31
C GLU A 228 -4.69 -1.18 19.58
N ASP A 229 -5.90 -0.65 19.50
CA ASP A 229 -6.72 -0.33 20.68
C ASP A 229 -7.44 -1.56 21.25
N ASP A 230 -7.98 -2.42 20.38
CA ASP A 230 -8.85 -3.52 20.81
C ASP A 230 -8.09 -4.85 20.93
N LEU A 231 -7.11 -5.11 20.04
CA LEU A 231 -6.28 -6.32 20.06
C LEU A 231 -4.96 -6.15 20.84
N GLY A 232 -4.60 -4.90 21.17
CA GLY A 232 -3.47 -4.55 22.03
C GLY A 232 -2.09 -4.75 21.39
N TYR A 233 -1.98 -4.61 20.07
CA TYR A 233 -0.70 -4.63 19.36
C TYR A 233 -0.13 -3.22 19.15
N GLU A 234 1.18 -3.10 18.95
CA GLU A 234 1.83 -1.86 18.49
C GLU A 234 2.18 -2.07 17.02
N ILE A 235 1.53 -1.34 16.09
CA ILE A 235 1.84 -1.49 14.67
C ILE A 235 3.14 -0.74 14.39
N VAL A 236 4.26 -1.47 14.40
CA VAL A 236 5.58 -0.86 14.19
C VAL A 236 5.78 -0.45 12.73
N ALA A 237 5.23 -1.21 11.78
CA ALA A 237 5.31 -0.86 10.36
C ALA A 237 4.06 -1.25 9.56
N ASN A 238 3.62 -0.35 8.69
CA ASN A 238 2.51 -0.56 7.77
C ASN A 238 3.01 -0.43 6.31
N PHE A 239 2.63 -1.38 5.45
CA PHE A 239 3.10 -1.52 4.08
C PHE A 239 1.93 -1.48 3.12
N GLY A 240 2.03 -0.66 2.08
CA GLY A 240 0.99 -0.53 1.06
C GLY A 240 1.48 0.16 -0.20
N ASP A 241 0.86 -0.15 -1.32
CA ASP A 241 1.17 0.42 -2.62
C ASP A 241 0.35 1.71 -2.89
N GLN A 242 -0.63 2.03 -2.05
CA GLN A 242 -1.43 3.26 -2.14
C GLN A 242 -1.25 4.12 -0.89
N TYR A 243 -1.39 5.44 -1.04
CA TYR A 243 -1.44 6.32 0.14
C TYR A 243 -2.65 6.02 1.02
N SER A 244 -3.76 5.57 0.42
CA SER A 244 -4.95 5.13 1.18
C SER A 244 -4.69 3.98 2.15
N ASP A 245 -3.62 3.22 1.95
CA ASP A 245 -3.22 2.14 2.86
C ASP A 245 -2.50 2.65 4.09
N LEU A 246 -1.87 3.81 3.98
CA LEU A 246 -0.93 4.38 4.93
C LEU A 246 -1.54 5.53 5.72
N ASP A 247 -2.45 6.27 5.10
CA ASP A 247 -3.08 7.45 5.67
C ASP A 247 -4.07 7.11 6.80
N GLY A 248 -4.23 8.04 7.73
CA GLY A 248 -5.16 7.91 8.87
C GLY A 248 -4.52 7.40 10.18
N GLY A 249 -3.20 7.20 10.23
CA GLY A 249 -2.45 6.90 11.46
C GLY A 249 -2.42 5.42 11.85
N TYR A 250 -2.15 5.14 13.14
CA TYR A 250 -2.08 3.80 13.74
C TYR A 250 -0.98 2.91 13.12
N ALA A 251 0.21 3.50 13.02
CA ALA A 251 1.47 2.81 12.72
C ALA A 251 2.64 3.76 13.04
N ASP A 252 3.72 3.25 13.64
CA ASP A 252 4.94 4.03 13.91
C ASP A 252 5.65 4.46 12.62
N ARG A 253 5.64 3.59 11.61
CA ARG A 253 6.27 3.82 10.31
C ARG A 253 5.43 3.27 9.17
N THR A 254 5.42 4.00 8.06
CA THR A 254 4.78 3.59 6.82
C THR A 254 5.81 3.36 5.72
N TYR A 255 5.55 2.38 4.85
CA TYR A 255 6.35 2.07 3.68
C TYR A 255 5.44 2.06 2.45
N LYS A 256 5.58 3.09 1.62
CA LYS A 256 4.89 3.21 0.34
C LYS A 256 5.64 2.42 -0.72
N LEU A 257 5.04 1.35 -1.20
CA LEU A 257 5.54 0.62 -2.36
C LEU A 257 5.17 1.39 -3.64
N PRO A 258 6.02 1.37 -4.68
CA PRO A 258 5.71 2.02 -5.93
C PRO A 258 4.56 1.29 -6.64
N ASN A 259 3.57 2.05 -7.09
CA ASN A 259 2.53 1.58 -7.99
C ASN A 259 2.11 2.75 -8.89
N PRO A 260 2.45 2.72 -10.19
CA PRO A 260 2.05 3.73 -11.16
C PRO A 260 0.82 3.33 -12.00
N THR A 261 0.20 2.16 -11.78
CA THR A 261 -0.83 1.61 -12.68
C THR A 261 -2.25 2.02 -12.30
N TYR A 262 -2.53 2.27 -11.02
CA TYR A 262 -3.83 2.76 -10.56
C TYR A 262 -3.73 3.67 -9.33
N PHE A 263 -4.86 4.31 -8.99
CA PHE A 263 -5.00 5.16 -7.82
C PHE A 263 -6.24 4.78 -7.01
N VAL A 264 -6.08 4.67 -5.69
CA VAL A 264 -7.19 4.44 -4.73
C VAL A 264 -7.14 5.49 -3.62
N SER A 265 -8.31 5.99 -3.23
CA SER A 265 -8.52 6.96 -2.14
C SER A 265 -9.56 6.46 -1.13
#